data_AF-A0A0G4KYY9-F1
#
_entry.id   AF-A0A0G4KYY9-F1
#
_cell.length_a   1.000
_cell.length_b   1.000
_cell.length_c   1.000
_cell.angle_alpha   90.00
_cell.angle_beta   90.00
_cell.angle_gamma   90.00
#
_symmetry.space_group_name_H-M   'P 1'
#
loop_
_entity.id
_entity.type
_entity.pdbx_description
1 polymer ?
#
loop_
_entity_poly.entity_id
_entity_poly.type
_entity_poly.pdbx_seq_one_letter_code
_entity_poly.pdbx_strand_id
1 'polypeptide(L)'
;MGANGSKVTAQDKAILDMKLQRDKLHQYQKRITLLTDKETAIAKQMLAKGDKDKALLALRRKKYQESLLAKTDAQLAQLQHLTSNVE
;
A
#
# COMPACT_ATOMS: atom_id res chain seq x y z
N MET A 1 16.36 41.60 -17.74
CA MET A 1 15.94 41.67 -16.32
C MET A 1 15.59 40.27 -15.87
N GLY A 2 15.98 39.92 -14.64
CA GLY A 2 16.26 38.56 -14.21
C GLY A 2 15.07 37.60 -14.24
N ALA A 3 15.38 36.34 -14.52
CA ALA A 3 14.46 35.22 -14.48
C ALA A 3 13.77 35.16 -13.11
N ASN A 4 12.46 35.40 -13.09
CA ASN A 4 11.59 34.99 -12.00
C ASN A 4 11.48 33.46 -12.05
N GLY A 5 12.55 32.79 -11.63
CA GLY A 5 12.54 31.36 -11.36
C GLY A 5 11.49 31.10 -10.30
N SER A 6 10.47 30.32 -10.66
CA SER A 6 9.46 29.77 -9.77
C SER A 6 10.13 29.30 -8.46
N LYS A 7 9.96 30.09 -7.40
CA LYS A 7 10.49 29.73 -6.07
C LYS A 7 9.54 28.70 -5.50
N VAL A 8 9.93 27.43 -5.57
CA VAL A 8 9.24 26.33 -4.89
C VAL A 8 9.04 26.73 -3.42
N THR A 9 7.77 26.88 -3.03
CA THR A 9 7.39 27.30 -1.69
C THR A 9 7.48 26.13 -0.71
N ALA A 10 7.46 26.41 0.60
CA ALA A 10 7.40 25.36 1.61
C ALA A 10 6.12 24.50 1.47
N GLN A 11 5.02 25.12 1.00
CA GLN A 11 3.77 24.43 0.69
C GLN A 11 3.94 23.47 -0.49
N ASP A 12 4.58 23.90 -1.58
CA ASP A 12 4.83 23.04 -2.75
C ASP A 12 5.65 21.79 -2.38
N LYS A 13 6.64 21.94 -1.48
CA LYS A 13 7.42 20.81 -0.96
C LYS A 13 6.57 19.86 -0.13
N ALA A 14 5.72 20.38 0.77
CA ALA A 14 4.82 19.56 1.57
C ALA A 14 3.81 18.78 0.71
N ILE A 15 3.25 19.42 -0.32
CA ILE A 15 2.36 18.77 -1.29
C ILE A 15 3.10 17.65 -2.04
N LEU A 16 4.33 17.92 -2.49
CA LEU A 16 5.16 16.93 -3.15
C LEU A 16 5.43 15.72 -2.24
N ASP A 17 5.81 15.96 -0.99
CA ASP A 17 6.09 14.89 -0.03
C ASP A 17 4.85 14.03 0.26
N MET A 18 3.66 14.63 0.40
CA MET A 18 2.40 13.90 0.54
C MET A 18 2.09 13.04 -0.69
N LYS A 19 2.30 13.58 -1.91
CA LYS A 19 2.13 12.82 -3.17
C LYS A 19 3.10 11.65 -3.25
N LEU A 20 4.37 11.85 -2.89
CA LEU A 20 5.37 10.78 -2.83
C LEU A 20 5.02 9.69 -1.81
N GLN A 21 4.49 10.07 -0.64
CA GLN A 21 4.01 9.11 0.36
C GLN A 21 2.82 8.30 -0.17
N ARG A 22 1.84 8.94 -0.80
CA ARG A 22 0.70 8.29 -1.44
C ARG A 22 1.15 7.25 -2.48
N ASP A 23 2.08 7.63 -3.36
CA ASP A 23 2.55 6.76 -4.42
C ASP A 23 3.31 5.54 -3.85
N LYS A 24 4.08 5.71 -2.78
CA LYS A 24 4.72 4.59 -2.05
C LYS A 24 3.69 3.63 -1.44
N LEU A 25 2.63 4.16 -0.84
CA LEU A 25 1.56 3.33 -0.28
C LEU A 25 0.81 2.56 -1.37
N HIS A 26 0.55 3.15 -2.53
CA HIS A 26 -0.02 2.41 -3.67
C HIS A 26 0.90 1.30 -4.20
N GLN A 27 2.22 1.54 -4.26
CA GLN A 27 3.18 0.50 -4.64
C GLN A 27 3.17 -0.65 -3.62
N TYR A 28 3.09 -0.33 -2.32
CA TYR A 28 3.01 -1.31 -1.26
C TYR A 28 1.71 -2.13 -1.33
N GLN A 29 0.57 -1.47 -1.55
CA GLN A 29 -0.74 -2.10 -1.74
C GLN A 29 -0.69 -3.12 -2.87
N LYS A 30 -0.19 -2.75 -4.05
CA LYS A 30 -0.02 -3.66 -5.21
C LYS A 30 0.84 -4.87 -4.87
N ARG A 31 1.94 -4.65 -4.13
CA ARG A 31 2.85 -5.74 -3.72
C ARG A 31 2.16 -6.71 -2.77
N ILE A 32 1.39 -6.21 -1.80
CA ILE A 32 0.61 -7.06 -0.89
C ILE A 32 -0.43 -7.87 -1.65
N THR A 33 -1.20 -7.25 -2.56
CA THR A 33 -2.23 -7.96 -3.34
C THR A 33 -1.64 -9.17 -4.09
N LEU A 34 -0.49 -8.98 -4.75
CA LEU A 34 0.22 -10.06 -5.45
C LEU A 34 0.70 -11.17 -4.49
N LEU A 35 1.09 -10.82 -3.26
CA LEU A 35 1.51 -11.80 -2.26
C LEU A 35 0.31 -12.58 -1.70
N THR A 36 -0.82 -11.93 -1.44
CA THR A 36 -2.06 -12.60 -0.97
C THR A 36 -2.59 -13.59 -2.00
N ASP A 37 -2.47 -13.30 -3.29
CA ASP A 37 -2.86 -14.22 -4.37
C ASP A 37 -1.96 -15.46 -4.38
N LYS A 38 -0.64 -15.27 -4.22
CA LYS A 38 0.32 -16.37 -4.10
C LYS A 38 0.07 -17.24 -2.88
N GLU A 39 -0.23 -16.65 -1.72
CA GLU A 39 -0.56 -17.40 -0.51
C GLU A 39 -1.85 -18.22 -0.67
N THR A 40 -2.83 -17.69 -1.41
CA THR A 40 -4.05 -18.42 -1.75
C THR A 40 -3.74 -19.63 -2.64
N ALA A 41 -2.88 -19.45 -3.64
CA ALA A 41 -2.45 -20.55 -4.52
C ALA A 41 -1.66 -21.62 -3.74
N ILE A 42 -0.74 -21.21 -2.86
CA ILE A 42 0.01 -22.11 -1.99
C ILE A 42 -0.94 -22.88 -1.07
N ALA A 43 -1.90 -22.22 -0.43
CA ALA A 43 -2.88 -22.88 0.43
C ALA A 43 -3.66 -23.97 -0.33
N LYS A 44 -4.14 -23.66 -1.54
CA LYS A 44 -4.82 -24.64 -2.41
C LYS A 44 -3.93 -25.83 -2.76
N GLN A 45 -2.66 -25.59 -3.11
CA GLN A 45 -1.71 -26.65 -3.43
C GLN A 45 -1.39 -27.53 -2.21
N MET A 46 -1.25 -26.94 -1.02
CA MET A 46 -0.99 -27.70 0.21
C MET A 46 -2.20 -28.56 0.61
N LEU A 47 -3.42 -28.02 0.47
CA LEU A 47 -4.65 -28.80 0.67
C LEU A 47 -4.76 -29.98 -0.29
N ALA A 48 -4.44 -29.79 -1.57
CA ALA A 48 -4.44 -30.86 -2.57
C ALA A 48 -3.42 -31.97 -2.26
N LYS A 49 -2.32 -31.61 -1.57
CA LYS A 49 -1.30 -32.57 -1.09
C LYS A 49 -1.64 -33.20 0.26
N GLY A 50 -2.75 -32.81 0.90
CA GLY A 50 -3.14 -33.27 2.24
C GLY A 50 -2.39 -32.60 3.40
N ASP A 51 -1.54 -31.60 3.13
CA ASP A 51 -0.74 -30.90 4.13
C ASP A 51 -1.53 -29.72 4.72
N LYS A 52 -2.39 -30.03 5.70
CA LYS A 52 -3.30 -29.06 6.32
C LYS A 52 -2.58 -27.98 7.14
N ASP A 53 -1.46 -28.32 7.79
CA ASP A 53 -0.74 -27.37 8.64
C ASP A 53 -0.10 -26.25 7.83
N LYS A 54 0.54 -26.60 6.69
CA LYS A 54 1.09 -25.60 5.77
C LYS A 54 0.00 -24.77 5.10
N ALA A 55 -1.14 -25.37 4.77
CA ALA A 55 -2.29 -24.62 4.25
C ALA A 55 -2.81 -23.59 5.27
N LEU A 56 -2.95 -23.99 6.53
CA LEU A 56 -3.39 -23.10 7.61
C LEU A 56 -2.39 -21.95 7.83
N LEU A 57 -1.09 -22.23 7.79
CA LEU A 57 -0.05 -21.21 7.91
C LEU A 57 -0.13 -20.19 6.77
N ALA A 58 -0.31 -20.64 5.53
CA ALA A 58 -0.48 -19.75 4.38
C ALA A 58 -1.72 -18.85 4.53
N LEU A 59 -2.85 -19.41 4.98
CA LEU A 59 -4.08 -18.64 5.24
C LEU A 59 -3.92 -17.63 6.39
N ARG A 60 -3.19 -17.97 7.45
CA ARG A 60 -2.88 -17.02 8.54
C ARG A 60 -2.03 -15.86 8.06
N ARG A 61 -1.03 -16.11 7.22
CA ARG A 61 -0.23 -15.04 6.60
C ARG A 61 -1.08 -14.16 5.70
N LYS A 62 -1.98 -14.75 4.91
CA LYS A 62 -2.94 -14.02 4.07
C LYS A 62 -3.79 -13.06 4.90
N LYS A 63 -4.38 -13.54 6.00
CA LYS A 63 -5.19 -12.72 6.91
C LYS A 63 -4.40 -11.54 7.49
N TYR A 64 -3.13 -11.76 7.84
CA TYR A 64 -2.27 -10.68 8.33
C TYR A 64 -2.01 -9.64 7.23
N GLN A 65 -1.72 -10.08 6.00
CA GLN A 65 -1.54 -9.18 4.87
C GLN A 65 -2.79 -8.38 4.52
N GLU A 66 -3.98 -8.99 4.57
CA GLU A 66 -5.26 -8.28 4.42
C GLU A 66 -5.45 -7.21 5.50
N SER A 67 -5.05 -7.49 6.74
CA SER A 67 -5.10 -6.50 7.82
C SER A 67 -4.15 -5.32 7.61
N LEU A 68 -2.99 -5.56 6.99
CA LEU A 68 -2.06 -4.50 6.60
C LEU A 68 -2.62 -3.67 5.46
N LEU A 69 -3.23 -4.32 4.47
CA LEU A 69 -3.87 -3.65 3.34
C LEU A 69 -4.98 -2.70 3.81
N ALA A 70 -5.84 -3.15 4.73
CA ALA A 70 -6.88 -2.30 5.34
C ALA A 70 -6.31 -1.07 6.06
N LYS A 71 -5.17 -1.21 6.76
CA LYS A 71 -4.48 -0.07 7.39
C LYS A 71 -3.89 0.89 6.35
N THR A 72 -3.32 0.36 5.28
CA THR A 72 -2.79 1.15 4.16
C THR A 72 -3.90 1.94 3.46
N ASP A 73 -5.08 1.34 3.27
CA ASP A 73 -6.23 2.02 2.68
C ASP A 73 -6.72 3.18 3.56
N ALA A 74 -6.75 2.99 4.88
CA ALA A 74 -7.08 4.05 5.82
C ALA A 74 -6.07 5.22 5.77
N GLN A 75 -4.77 4.90 5.69
CA GLN A 75 -3.71 5.92 5.55
C GLN A 75 -3.80 6.67 4.22
N LEU A 76 -4.13 5.98 3.12
CA LEU A 76 -4.36 6.59 1.81
C LEU A 76 -5.54 7.56 1.83
N ALA A 77 -6.66 7.16 2.45
CA ALA A 77 -7.83 8.03 2.60
C ALA A 77 -7.49 9.30 3.41
N GLN A 78 -6.72 9.16 4.48
CA GLN A 78 -6.26 10.31 5.27
C GLN A 78 -5.34 11.24 4.46
N LEU A 79 -4.40 10.69 3.69
CA LEU A 79 -3.54 11.49 2.80
C LEU A 79 -4.31 12.20 1.70
N GLN A 80 -5.33 11.56 1.12
CA GLN A 80 -6.22 12.19 0.13
C GLN A 80 -6.98 13.37 0.73
N HIS A 81 -7.51 13.21 1.95
CA HIS A 81 -8.20 14.30 2.64
C HIS A 81 -7.25 15.46 2.95
N LEU A 82 -6.04 15.18 3.44
CA LEU A 82 -5.03 16.21 3.70
C LEU A 82 -4.57 16.93 2.43
N THR A 83 -4.35 16.19 1.34
CA THR A 83 -3.95 16.78 0.05
C THR A 83 -5.06 17.69 -0.49
N SER A 84 -6.32 17.24 -0.43
CA SER A 84 -7.47 18.02 -0.92
C SER A 84 -7.74 19.30 -0.13
N ASN A 85 -7.30 19.37 1.13
CA ASN A 85 -7.44 20.59 1.95
C ASN A 85 -6.29 21.59 1.73
N VAL A 86 -5.20 21.16 1.08
CA VAL A 86 -3.98 21.96 0.89
C VAL A 86 -3.83 22.41 -0.57
N GLU A 87 -4.48 21.71 -1.51
CA GLU A 87 -4.71 22.14 -2.91
C GLU A 87 -5.84 23.19 -3.01
#